data_AF-A0A8D5JGY7-F1
#
_entry.id   AF-A0A8D5JGY7-F1
#
_cell.length_a   1.000
_cell.length_b   1.000
_cell.length_c   1.000
_cell.angle_alpha   90.00
_cell.angle_beta   90.00
_cell.angle_gamma   90.00
#
_symmetry.space_group_name_H-M   'P 1'
#
loop_
_entity.id
_entity.type
_entity.pdbx_description
1 polymer ?
#
loop_
_entity_poly.entity_id
_entity_poly.type
_entity_poly.pdbx_seq_one_letter_code
_entity_poly.pdbx_strand_id
1 'polypeptide(L)'
;MNKKIDKSVQPRDKRFDALLFFASVLLLSATFDSSILTNENNYNLHEQLRITNNNLVLICNPKEHFIQPVTAPTFRPFFWKKIPINQADSHLLMTIKGIGPGLAEKIIEARERRGFFHTINDLQQIKGVGKRRAAYFMNVFDFGDPQ
;
A
#
# COMPACT_ATOMS: atom_id res chain seq x y z
N MET A 1 87.45 -3.06 30.52
CA MET A 1 86.77 -1.94 29.83
C MET A 1 85.66 -2.53 28.97
N ASN A 2 84.42 -2.64 29.48
CA ASN A 2 83.30 -3.27 28.75
C ASN A 2 82.51 -2.21 27.99
N LYS A 3 82.57 -2.27 26.67
CA LYS A 3 81.85 -1.37 25.76
C LYS A 3 80.36 -1.75 25.76
N LYS A 4 79.54 -0.90 26.36
CA LYS A 4 78.07 -0.97 26.31
C LYS A 4 77.64 -0.92 24.83
N ILE A 5 76.88 -1.92 24.38
CA ILE A 5 76.22 -1.91 23.08
C ILE A 5 75.05 -0.94 23.20
N ASP A 6 75.21 0.24 22.60
CA ASP A 6 74.16 1.23 22.53
C ASP A 6 73.14 0.78 21.45
N LYS A 7 71.98 0.31 21.91
CA LYS A 7 70.84 0.04 21.03
C LYS A 7 70.19 1.38 20.72
N SER A 8 70.71 2.05 19.69
CA SER A 8 70.05 3.23 19.11
C SER A 8 68.71 2.80 18.49
N VAL A 9 67.65 2.84 19.28
CA VAL A 9 66.27 2.79 18.79
C VAL A 9 66.04 4.10 18.04
N GLN A 10 66.06 4.03 16.71
CA GLN A 10 65.78 5.16 15.84
C GLN A 10 64.41 5.78 16.20
N PRO A 11 64.27 7.12 16.23
CA PRO A 11 63.03 7.77 16.59
C PRO A 11 61.94 7.37 15.59
N ARG A 12 60.83 6.87 16.11
CA ARG A 12 59.68 6.44 15.31
C ARG A 12 59.08 7.66 14.62
N ASP A 13 59.24 7.76 13.29
CA ASP A 13 58.68 8.89 12.58
C ASP A 13 57.15 8.86 12.67
N LYS A 14 56.58 9.90 13.28
CA LYS A 14 55.12 10.03 13.48
C LYS A 14 54.32 10.00 12.17
N ARG A 15 54.99 10.28 11.04
CA ARG A 15 54.41 10.17 9.68
C ARG A 15 54.15 8.71 9.30
N PHE A 16 55.03 7.78 9.69
CA PHE A 16 54.80 6.35 9.48
C PHE A 16 53.68 5.85 10.38
N ASP A 17 53.56 6.34 11.62
CA ASP A 17 52.45 5.98 12.51
C ASP A 17 51.10 6.45 11.95
N ALA A 18 51.04 7.68 11.44
CA ALA A 18 49.84 8.18 10.76
C ALA A 18 49.54 7.38 9.49
N LEU A 19 50.56 7.04 8.70
CA LEU A 19 50.40 6.22 7.50
C LEU A 19 49.89 4.81 7.83
N LEU A 20 50.42 4.17 8.88
CA LEU A 20 49.94 2.88 9.37
C LEU A 20 48.50 2.96 9.88
N PHE A 21 48.14 4.04 10.55
CA PHE A 21 46.77 4.29 11.01
C PHE A 21 45.80 4.47 9.83
N PHE A 22 46.16 5.27 8.84
CA PHE A 22 45.31 5.43 7.65
C PHE A 22 45.28 4.16 6.79
N ALA A 23 46.39 3.45 6.66
CA ALA A 23 46.43 2.17 5.96
C ALA A 23 45.60 1.10 6.67
N SER A 24 45.55 1.08 8.01
CA SER A 24 44.71 0.13 8.75
C SER A 24 43.23 0.48 8.63
N VAL A 25 42.85 1.77 8.66
CA VAL A 25 41.47 2.22 8.41
C VAL A 25 41.04 1.91 6.97
N LEU A 26 41.94 2.11 5.99
CA LEU A 26 41.67 1.85 4.59
C LEU A 26 41.57 0.34 4.30
N LEU A 27 42.43 -0.48 4.92
CA LEU A 27 42.32 -1.95 4.85
C LEU A 27 41.04 -2.45 5.54
N LEU A 28 40.64 -1.86 6.67
CA LEU A 28 39.38 -2.19 7.33
C LEU A 28 38.17 -1.88 6.43
N SER A 29 38.22 -0.78 5.67
CA SER A 29 37.19 -0.44 4.67
C SER A 29 37.20 -1.38 3.45
N ALA A 30 38.38 -1.87 3.04
CA ALA A 30 38.51 -2.80 1.92
C ALA A 30 38.04 -4.22 2.26
N THR A 31 38.05 -4.59 3.55
CA THR A 31 37.45 -5.82 4.06
C THR A 31 35.98 -5.66 4.47
N PHE A 32 35.44 -4.44 4.41
CA PHE A 32 34.01 -4.22 4.56
C PHE A 32 33.34 -4.64 3.27
N ASP A 33 33.20 -5.95 3.14
CA ASP A 33 32.47 -6.58 2.05
C ASP A 33 31.08 -5.94 2.03
N SER A 34 30.81 -5.19 0.96
CA SER A 34 29.52 -4.51 0.79
C SER A 34 28.36 -5.52 0.73
N SER A 35 28.67 -6.82 0.69
CA SER A 35 27.73 -7.92 0.91
C SER A 35 27.00 -7.87 2.27
N ILE A 36 27.57 -7.24 3.31
CA ILE A 36 26.89 -7.03 4.61
C ILE A 36 25.93 -5.82 4.58
N LEU A 37 26.08 -4.91 3.61
CA LEU A 37 25.11 -3.84 3.33
C LEU A 37 24.17 -4.16 2.17
N THR A 38 24.45 -5.19 1.36
CA THR A 38 23.41 -5.88 0.59
C THR A 38 22.66 -6.81 1.52
N ASN A 39 22.06 -6.21 2.55
CA ASN A 39 20.71 -6.62 2.85
C ASN A 39 19.95 -6.51 1.52
N GLU A 40 19.52 -7.65 0.98
CA GLU A 40 18.66 -7.76 -0.20
C GLU A 40 17.25 -7.15 0.03
N ASN A 41 17.20 -6.06 0.78
CA ASN A 41 16.16 -5.08 0.79
C ASN A 41 16.37 -4.09 -0.37
N ASN A 42 16.79 -4.60 -1.53
CA ASN A 42 16.37 -4.00 -2.80
C ASN A 42 14.87 -4.30 -2.96
N TYR A 43 14.07 -3.69 -2.09
CA TYR A 43 12.68 -3.43 -2.37
C TYR A 43 12.71 -2.43 -3.52
N ASN A 44 12.72 -2.96 -4.74
CA ASN A 44 12.38 -2.21 -5.92
C ASN A 44 10.94 -1.70 -5.71
N LEU A 45 10.81 -0.52 -5.09
CA LEU A 45 9.54 0.20 -4.93
C LEU A 45 8.90 0.54 -6.31
N HIS A 46 9.62 0.31 -7.39
CA HIS A 46 9.18 0.59 -8.75
C HIS A 46 8.25 -0.50 -9.36
N GLU A 47 8.07 -1.67 -8.74
CA GLU A 47 7.19 -2.74 -9.29
C GLU A 47 6.08 -3.20 -8.34
N GLN A 48 5.56 -2.31 -7.50
CA GLN A 48 4.51 -2.68 -6.53
C GLN A 48 3.08 -2.64 -7.09
N LEU A 49 2.89 -2.09 -8.30
CA LEU A 49 1.57 -1.90 -8.91
C LEU A 49 1.64 -2.25 -10.38
N ARG A 50 1.09 -3.42 -10.76
CA ARG A 50 1.02 -3.84 -12.16
C ARG A 50 -0.44 -3.88 -12.60
N ILE A 51 -0.71 -3.31 -13.77
CA ILE A 51 -2.01 -3.45 -14.43
C ILE A 51 -1.93 -4.68 -15.34
N THR A 52 -2.76 -5.69 -15.08
CA THR A 52 -2.90 -6.87 -15.94
C THR A 52 -4.38 -7.10 -16.20
N ASN A 53 -4.77 -7.26 -17.47
CA ASN A 53 -6.16 -7.52 -17.87
C ASN A 53 -7.18 -6.57 -17.20
N ASN A 54 -6.86 -5.27 -17.19
CA ASN A 54 -7.63 -4.20 -16.55
C ASN A 54 -7.77 -4.27 -15.03
N ASN A 55 -7.01 -5.13 -14.35
CA ASN A 55 -6.98 -5.23 -12.90
C ASN A 55 -5.66 -4.66 -12.36
N LEU A 56 -5.76 -3.83 -11.32
CA LEU A 56 -4.61 -3.37 -10.55
C LEU A 56 -4.23 -4.47 -9.55
N VAL A 57 -3.06 -5.07 -9.74
CA VAL A 57 -2.52 -6.11 -8.85
C VAL A 57 -1.45 -5.48 -7.96
N LEU A 58 -1.67 -5.56 -6.65
CA LEU A 58 -0.65 -5.26 -5.65
C LEU A 58 0.30 -6.46 -5.56
N ILE A 59 1.56 -6.26 -5.94
CA ILE A 59 2.60 -7.28 -5.80
C ILE A 59 3.27 -7.06 -4.44
N CYS A 60 2.74 -7.70 -3.40
CA CYS A 60 3.36 -7.70 -2.07
C CYS A 60 4.32 -8.88 -1.93
N ASN A 61 5.57 -8.61 -1.52
CA ASN A 61 6.59 -9.63 -1.26
C ASN A 61 6.27 -10.37 0.07
N PRO A 62 6.06 -11.69 0.07
CA PRO A 62 5.32 -12.41 1.11
C PRO A 62 6.19 -12.91 2.28
N LYS A 63 7.06 -12.07 2.86
CA LYS A 63 7.72 -12.43 4.12
C LYS A 63 6.84 -12.05 5.32
N GLU A 64 5.82 -12.89 5.48
CA GLU A 64 4.98 -13.22 6.64
C GLU A 64 4.95 -12.24 7.82
N HIS A 65 3.77 -11.67 8.09
CA HIS A 65 3.11 -11.81 9.39
C HIS A 65 1.59 -11.89 9.14
N PHE A 66 1.00 -12.98 9.63
CA PHE A 66 -0.42 -13.31 9.56
C PHE A 66 -1.26 -12.22 10.25
N ILE A 67 -1.74 -11.25 9.49
CA ILE A 67 -2.82 -10.38 9.94
C ILE A 67 -4.13 -11.10 9.62
N GLN A 68 -4.99 -11.25 10.62
CA GLN A 68 -6.38 -11.68 10.44
C GLN A 68 -7.00 -11.00 9.22
N PRO A 69 -8.00 -11.58 8.52
CA PRO A 69 -8.61 -10.93 7.37
C PRO A 69 -9.25 -9.60 7.79
N VAL A 70 -8.45 -8.54 7.83
CA VAL A 70 -8.92 -7.18 7.85
C VAL A 70 -9.38 -7.01 6.42
N THR A 71 -10.70 -7.00 6.24
CA THR A 71 -11.32 -6.61 4.97
C THR A 71 -10.84 -5.19 4.70
N ALA A 72 -9.72 -5.08 3.98
CA ALA A 72 -9.18 -3.81 3.59
C ALA A 72 -10.31 -3.06 2.87
N PRO A 73 -10.54 -1.76 3.16
CA PRO A 73 -11.43 -0.98 2.34
C PRO A 73 -10.89 -1.09 0.92
N THR A 74 -11.65 -1.76 0.05
CA THR A 74 -11.22 -2.03 -1.31
C THR A 74 -11.10 -0.67 -1.98
N PHE A 75 -9.89 -0.16 -2.09
CA PHE A 75 -9.64 1.09 -2.80
C PHE A 75 -10.01 0.81 -4.26
N ARG A 76 -11.20 1.25 -4.68
CA ARG A 76 -11.66 1.08 -6.05
C ARG A 76 -11.03 2.19 -6.87
N PRO A 77 -10.03 1.90 -7.74
CA PRO A 77 -9.31 2.92 -8.49
C PRO A 77 -10.17 3.51 -9.63
N PHE A 78 -11.41 3.06 -9.77
CA PHE A 78 -12.30 3.40 -10.87
C PHE A 78 -13.33 4.45 -10.45
N PHE A 79 -12.88 5.68 -10.19
CA PHE A 79 -13.75 6.85 -9.99
C PHE A 79 -14.69 7.13 -11.18
N TRP A 80 -14.40 6.53 -12.34
CA TRP A 80 -15.17 6.67 -13.57
C TRP A 80 -16.15 5.52 -13.84
N LYS A 81 -16.13 4.44 -13.03
CA LYS A 81 -17.06 3.32 -13.18
C LYS A 81 -18.20 3.44 -12.19
N LYS A 82 -19.43 3.24 -12.67
CA LYS A 82 -20.62 3.18 -11.84
C LYS A 82 -20.56 2.03 -10.83
N ILE A 83 -21.17 2.24 -9.67
CA ILE A 83 -21.19 1.30 -8.55
C ILE A 83 -22.37 0.33 -8.72
N PRO A 84 -22.15 -1.00 -8.70
CA PRO A 84 -23.23 -1.98 -8.83
C PRO A 84 -24.10 -1.99 -7.58
N ILE A 85 -25.31 -1.44 -7.66
CA ILE A 85 -26.14 -1.22 -6.47
C ILE A 85 -26.67 -2.52 -5.87
N ASN A 86 -26.93 -3.52 -6.71
CA ASN A 86 -27.48 -4.81 -6.29
C ASN A 86 -26.45 -5.68 -5.56
N GLN A 87 -25.15 -5.33 -5.63
CA GLN A 87 -24.06 -6.10 -5.03
C GLN A 87 -23.19 -5.28 -4.07
N ALA A 88 -23.30 -3.95 -4.07
CA ALA A 88 -22.52 -3.08 -3.20
C ALA A 88 -22.77 -3.39 -1.72
N ASP A 89 -21.71 -3.42 -0.91
CA ASP A 89 -21.81 -3.52 0.54
C ASP A 89 -22.07 -2.14 1.18
N SER A 90 -22.30 -2.14 2.50
CA SER A 90 -22.62 -0.90 3.24
C SER A 90 -21.49 0.13 3.14
N HIS A 91 -20.24 -0.31 3.28
CA HIS A 91 -19.08 0.56 3.21
C HIS A 91 -18.94 1.23 1.84
N LEU A 92 -19.11 0.49 0.76
CA LEU A 92 -19.06 1.00 -0.60
C LEU A 92 -20.20 1.97 -0.87
N LEU A 93 -21.42 1.68 -0.42
CA LEU A 93 -22.54 2.60 -0.53
C LEU A 93 -22.26 3.91 0.20
N MET A 94 -21.65 3.85 1.39
CA MET A 94 -21.28 5.02 2.19
C MET A 94 -20.17 5.88 1.57
N THR A 95 -19.42 5.38 0.58
CA THR A 95 -18.47 6.22 -0.17
C THR A 95 -19.16 7.24 -1.06
N ILE A 96 -20.46 7.05 -1.34
CA ILE A 96 -21.22 7.92 -2.22
C ILE A 96 -21.73 9.13 -1.44
N LYS A 97 -21.40 10.33 -1.92
CA LYS A 97 -21.89 11.58 -1.36
C LYS A 97 -23.41 11.55 -1.16
N GLY A 98 -23.83 11.77 0.08
CA GLY A 98 -25.25 11.79 0.47
C GLY A 98 -25.82 10.44 0.92
N ILE A 99 -25.01 9.37 0.94
CA ILE A 99 -25.35 8.09 1.56
C ILE A 99 -24.58 7.95 2.87
N GLY A 100 -25.33 7.97 3.98
CA GLY A 100 -24.82 7.64 5.30
C GLY A 100 -25.24 6.22 5.73
N PRO A 101 -24.84 5.78 6.93
CA PRO A 101 -25.08 4.41 7.40
C PRO A 101 -26.57 4.02 7.35
N GLY A 102 -27.46 4.88 7.86
CA GLY A 102 -28.89 4.59 7.86
C GLY A 102 -29.58 4.63 6.48
N LEU A 103 -28.93 5.16 5.43
CA LEU A 103 -29.43 5.04 4.06
C LEU A 103 -28.85 3.80 3.37
N ALA A 104 -27.57 3.50 3.61
CA ALA A 104 -26.93 2.28 3.12
C ALA A 104 -27.65 1.03 3.61
N GLU A 105 -27.98 0.98 4.90
CA GLU A 105 -28.76 -0.11 5.51
C GLU A 105 -30.12 -0.29 4.82
N LYS A 106 -30.87 0.80 4.59
CA LYS A 106 -32.16 0.74 3.90
C LYS A 106 -32.06 0.25 2.45
N ILE A 107 -30.96 0.55 1.76
CA ILE A 107 -30.73 0.07 0.39
C ILE A 107 -30.53 -1.44 0.40
N ILE A 108 -29.72 -1.95 1.33
CA ILE A 108 -29.46 -3.38 1.49
C ILE A 108 -30.74 -4.11 1.88
N GLU A 109 -31.44 -3.62 2.90
CA GLU A 109 -32.68 -4.20 3.39
C GLU A 109 -33.78 -4.16 2.32
N ALA A 110 -33.81 -3.12 1.48
CA ALA A 110 -34.74 -3.02 0.37
C ALA A 110 -34.49 -4.10 -0.69
N ARG A 111 -33.23 -4.37 -1.08
CA ARG A 111 -32.94 -5.43 -2.06
C ARG A 111 -33.12 -6.84 -1.50
N GLU A 112 -32.92 -7.03 -0.20
CA GLU A 112 -33.18 -8.30 0.48
C GLU A 112 -34.67 -8.61 0.56
N ARG A 113 -35.52 -7.59 0.78
CA ARG A 113 -36.97 -7.78 0.92
C ARG A 113 -37.75 -7.71 -0.38
N ARG A 114 -37.36 -6.85 -1.31
CA ARG A 114 -38.09 -6.57 -2.56
C ARG A 114 -37.42 -7.14 -3.81
N GLY A 115 -36.21 -7.66 -3.69
CA GLY A 115 -35.40 -8.09 -4.84
C GLY A 115 -34.59 -6.94 -5.45
N PHE A 116 -33.98 -7.19 -6.60
CA PHE A 116 -33.04 -6.26 -7.21
C PHE A 116 -33.67 -4.95 -7.68
N PHE A 117 -32.87 -3.88 -7.63
CA PHE A 117 -33.20 -2.61 -8.26
C PHE A 117 -32.91 -2.71 -9.75
N HIS A 118 -33.90 -2.40 -10.58
CA HIS A 118 -33.75 -2.37 -12.04
C HIS A 118 -33.67 -0.94 -12.55
N THR A 119 -34.27 0.01 -11.83
CA THR A 119 -34.36 1.40 -12.24
C THR A 119 -34.13 2.36 -11.08
N ILE A 120 -33.85 3.62 -11.43
CA ILE A 120 -33.75 4.69 -10.43
C ILE A 120 -35.06 4.94 -9.66
N ASN A 121 -36.21 4.58 -10.24
CA ASN A 121 -37.52 4.73 -9.61
C ASN A 121 -37.69 3.77 -8.43
N ASP A 122 -37.11 2.58 -8.51
CA ASP A 122 -37.11 1.61 -7.41
C ASP A 122 -36.39 2.18 -6.18
N LEU A 123 -35.33 2.96 -6.44
CA LEU A 123 -34.60 3.66 -5.38
C LEU A 123 -35.40 4.78 -4.71
N GLN A 124 -36.26 5.47 -5.45
CA GLN A 124 -37.10 6.55 -4.90
C GLN A 124 -38.12 6.05 -3.88
N GLN A 125 -38.45 4.76 -3.90
CA GLN A 125 -39.31 4.16 -2.88
C GLN A 125 -38.62 4.05 -1.50
N ILE A 126 -37.30 4.26 -1.42
CA ILE A 126 -36.58 4.24 -0.15
C ILE A 126 -36.74 5.59 0.55
N LYS A 127 -37.23 5.56 1.80
CA LYS A 127 -37.38 6.77 2.63
C LYS A 127 -36.02 7.46 2.82
N GLY A 128 -35.89 8.63 2.22
CA GLY A 128 -34.66 9.43 2.19
C GLY A 128 -34.09 9.62 0.78
N VAL A 129 -34.61 8.95 -0.25
CA VAL A 129 -34.20 9.13 -1.65
C VAL A 129 -35.24 9.95 -2.40
N GLY A 130 -35.17 11.27 -2.28
CA GLY A 130 -36.01 12.18 -3.05
C GLY A 130 -35.48 12.41 -4.48
N LYS A 131 -36.29 13.08 -5.32
CA LYS A 131 -35.97 13.38 -6.74
C LYS A 131 -34.56 13.92 -6.96
N ARG A 132 -34.11 14.83 -6.09
CA ARG A 132 -32.76 15.43 -6.18
C ARG A 132 -31.64 14.39 -6.00
N ARG A 133 -31.78 13.48 -5.03
CA ARG A 133 -30.79 12.41 -4.80
C ARG A 133 -30.86 11.36 -5.90
N ALA A 134 -32.07 11.00 -6.34
CA ALA A 134 -32.29 10.07 -7.44
C ALA A 134 -31.59 10.53 -8.73
N ALA A 135 -31.72 11.82 -9.09
CA ALA A 135 -31.03 12.39 -10.24
C ALA A 135 -29.50 12.27 -10.14
N TYR A 136 -28.93 12.50 -8.95
CA TYR A 136 -27.50 12.31 -8.72
C TYR A 136 -27.09 10.83 -8.85
N PHE A 137 -27.86 9.94 -8.22
CA PHE A 137 -27.61 8.50 -8.20
C PHE A 137 -27.71 7.82 -9.57
N MET A 138 -28.48 8.37 -10.50
CA MET A 138 -28.57 7.89 -11.89
C MET A 138 -27.20 7.85 -12.61
N ASN A 139 -26.27 8.75 -12.22
CA ASN A 139 -24.92 8.81 -12.79
C ASN A 139 -23.90 8.01 -11.97
N VAL A 140 -24.26 7.60 -10.75
CA VAL A 140 -23.35 6.92 -9.82
C VAL A 140 -23.56 5.41 -9.82
N PHE A 141 -24.83 4.96 -9.90
CA PHE A 141 -25.17 3.55 -9.80
C PHE A 141 -25.32 2.88 -11.15
N ASP A 142 -24.88 1.63 -11.15
CA ASP A 142 -25.18 0.63 -12.15
C ASP A 142 -26.25 -0.31 -11.57
N PHE A 143 -27.34 -0.47 -12.31
CA PHE A 143 -28.46 -1.33 -11.94
C PHE A 143 -28.30 -2.74 -12.52
N GLY A 144 -27.32 -2.96 -13.41
CA GLY A 144 -27.18 -4.17 -14.20
C GLY A 144 -28.22 -4.23 -15.32
N ASP A 145 -28.11 -5.27 -16.15
CA ASP A 145 -29.09 -5.50 -17.21
C ASP A 145 -30.44 -5.91 -16.61
N PRO A 146 -31.56 -5.29 -17.05
CA PRO A 146 -32.89 -5.79 -16.70
C PRO A 146 -33.07 -7.18 -17.34
N GLN A 147 -33.16 -8.21 -16.49
CA GLN A 147 -33.59 -9.56 -16.89
C GLN A 147 -35.10 -9.57 -17.14
#